data_AF-A0A3C0N145-F1
#
_entry.id   AF-A0A3C0N145-F1
#
_cell.length_a   1.000
_cell.length_b   1.000
_cell.length_c   1.000
_cell.angle_alpha   90.00
_cell.angle_beta   90.00
_cell.angle_gamma   90.00
#
_symmetry.space_group_name_H-M   'P 1'
#
loop_
_entity.id
_entity.type
_entity.pdbx_description
1 polymer ?
#
loop_
_entity_poly.entity_id
_entity_poly.type
_entity_poly.pdbx_seq_one_letter_code
_entity_poly.pdbx_strand_id
1 'polypeptide(L)'
;TINEMIDTLATFADQVTTVAREVGIEGKLGGQANVPGAAGTWRDLTDNVNELAANLTTQMRAIAEVAIAVTKGDLTRSISVQAEGELAILKDNVNQMIANLRETTQKNTE
;
A
#
# COMPACT_ATOMS: atom_id res chain seq x y z
N THR A 1 22.47 20.52 -20.07
CA THR A 1 22.56 21.97 -19.74
C THR A 1 21.62 22.28 -18.58
N ILE A 2 21.63 23.49 -17.99
CA ILE A 2 20.69 23.85 -16.90
C ILE A 2 19.22 23.63 -17.30
N ASN A 3 18.89 23.84 -18.57
CA ASN A 3 17.54 23.63 -19.10
C ASN A 3 17.06 22.17 -18.93
N GLU A 4 17.93 21.18 -19.15
CA GLU A 4 17.59 19.77 -18.95
C GLU A 4 17.27 19.44 -17.49
N MET A 5 17.97 20.07 -16.54
CA MET A 5 17.71 19.88 -15.11
C MET A 5 16.37 20.51 -14.68
N ILE A 6 16.00 21.66 -15.26
CA ILE A 6 14.72 22.31 -15.00
C ILE A 6 13.56 21.46 -15.53
N ASP A 7 13.69 20.92 -16.74
CA ASP A 7 12.67 20.04 -17.34
C ASP A 7 12.50 18.75 -16.54
N THR A 8 13.60 18.20 -16.02
CA THR A 8 13.59 17.02 -15.14
C THR A 8 12.87 17.33 -13.83
N LEU A 9 13.08 18.52 -13.25
CA LEU A 9 12.39 18.93 -12.02
C LEU A 9 10.88 19.10 -12.22
N ALA A 10 10.47 19.73 -13.32
CA ALA A 10 9.06 19.88 -13.65
C ALA A 10 8.38 18.51 -13.83
N THR A 11 9.07 17.60 -14.52
CA THR A 11 8.60 16.21 -14.71
C THR A 11 8.52 15.46 -13.38
N PHE A 12 9.53 15.58 -12.52
CA PHE A 12 9.52 14.98 -11.18
C PHE A 12 8.32 15.42 -10.35
N ALA A 13 8.09 16.74 -10.29
CA ALA A 13 6.99 17.31 -9.51
C ALA A 13 5.63 16.80 -9.99
N ASP A 14 5.42 16.71 -11.30
CA ASP A 14 4.20 16.18 -11.89
C ASP A 14 3.99 14.69 -11.57
N GLN A 15 5.04 13.88 -11.73
CA GLN A 15 4.99 12.44 -11.48
C GLN A 15 4.71 12.12 -10.00
N VAL A 16 5.42 12.77 -9.08
CA VAL A 16 5.20 12.56 -7.63
C VAL A 16 3.82 13.04 -7.20
N THR A 17 3.35 14.17 -7.74
CA THR A 17 2.00 14.67 -7.46
C THR A 17 0.94 13.66 -7.93
N THR A 18 1.16 13.03 -9.09
CA THR A 18 0.27 12.02 -9.62
C THR A 18 0.23 10.77 -8.73
N VAL A 19 1.38 10.22 -8.35
CA VAL A 19 1.43 9.05 -7.44
C VAL A 19 0.77 9.33 -6.10
N ALA A 20 1.04 10.49 -5.51
CA ALA A 20 0.44 10.88 -4.24
C ALA A 20 -1.09 10.98 -4.34
N ARG A 21 -1.61 11.52 -5.44
CA ARG A 21 -3.06 11.59 -5.70
C ARG A 21 -3.64 10.20 -5.92
N GLU A 22 -3.08 9.41 -6.82
CA GLU A 22 -3.63 8.10 -7.18
C GLU A 22 -3.63 7.14 -5.99
N VAL A 23 -2.47 6.95 -5.35
CA VAL A 23 -2.33 5.98 -4.25
C VAL A 23 -2.94 6.51 -2.96
N GLY A 24 -2.69 7.78 -2.63
CA GLY A 24 -3.06 8.36 -1.34
C GLY A 24 -4.49 8.89 -1.26
N ILE A 25 -5.04 9.40 -2.37
CA ILE A 25 -6.38 10.04 -2.36
C ILE A 25 -7.40 9.16 -3.08
N GLU A 26 -7.07 8.68 -4.27
CA GLU A 26 -8.01 7.90 -5.09
C GLU A 26 -8.02 6.42 -4.73
N GLY A 27 -7.06 5.95 -3.93
CA GLY A 27 -6.92 4.55 -3.55
C GLY A 27 -6.56 3.62 -4.71
N LYS A 28 -6.06 4.18 -5.83
CA LYS A 28 -5.55 3.43 -6.98
C LYS A 28 -4.16 2.89 -6.65
N LEU A 29 -4.15 1.72 -6.00
CA LEU A 29 -2.93 1.06 -5.57
C LEU A 29 -2.10 0.55 -6.76
N GLY A 30 -0.78 0.77 -6.70
CA GLY A 30 0.19 0.35 -7.72
C GLY A 30 0.73 1.46 -8.62
N GLY A 31 0.32 2.72 -8.39
CA GLY A 31 0.90 3.88 -9.07
C GLY A 31 2.37 4.07 -8.72
N GLN A 32 3.19 4.41 -9.72
CA GLN A 32 4.62 4.67 -9.59
C GLN A 32 5.03 5.85 -10.47
N ALA A 33 5.97 6.65 -9.97
CA ALA A 33 6.54 7.78 -10.65
C ALA A 33 7.65 7.29 -11.59
N ASN A 34 7.63 7.78 -12.82
CA ASN A 34 8.70 7.54 -13.78
C ASN A 34 9.26 8.88 -14.25
N VAL A 35 10.50 9.19 -13.86
CA VAL A 35 11.16 10.46 -14.15
C VAL A 35 12.40 10.20 -15.00
N PRO A 36 12.29 10.25 -16.35
CA PRO A 36 13.44 10.06 -17.23
C PRO A 36 14.55 11.07 -16.93
N GLY A 37 15.79 10.59 -16.88
CA GLY A 37 16.95 11.44 -16.61
C GLY A 37 17.14 11.83 -15.15
N ALA A 38 16.29 11.34 -14.23
CA ALA A 38 16.52 11.54 -12.80
C ALA A 38 17.85 10.93 -12.35
N ALA A 39 18.66 11.75 -11.68
CA ALA A 39 19.96 11.38 -11.15
C ALA A 39 20.21 12.06 -9.80
N GLY A 40 21.14 11.50 -9.02
CA GLY A 40 21.45 11.97 -7.67
C GLY A 40 20.20 12.05 -6.79
N THR A 41 20.06 13.13 -6.04
CA THR A 41 18.97 13.35 -5.08
C THR A 41 17.57 13.18 -5.69
N TRP A 42 17.36 13.52 -6.97
CA TRP A 42 16.05 13.38 -7.61
C TRP A 42 15.66 11.93 -7.87
N ARG A 43 16.66 11.10 -8.20
CA ARG A 43 16.46 9.66 -8.33
C ARG A 43 16.13 9.07 -6.96
N ASP A 44 16.92 9.41 -5.95
CA ASP A 44 16.70 8.92 -4.58
C ASP A 44 15.29 9.27 -4.07
N LEU A 45 14.82 10.50 -4.33
CA LEU A 45 13.45 10.90 -3.96
C LEU A 45 12.38 10.15 -4.76
N THR A 46 12.59 9.92 -6.06
CA THR A 46 11.65 9.15 -6.90
C THR A 46 11.56 7.71 -6.41
N ASP A 47 12.71 7.10 -6.11
CA ASP A 47 12.81 5.73 -5.63
C ASP A 47 12.13 5.59 -4.25
N ASN A 48 12.33 6.54 -3.33
CA ASN A 48 11.66 6.57 -2.02
C ASN A 48 10.13 6.71 -2.13
N VAL A 49 9.63 7.56 -3.03
CA VAL A 49 8.18 7.70 -3.27
C VAL A 49 7.60 6.41 -3.83
N ASN A 50 8.30 5.77 -4.76
CA ASN A 50 7.89 4.49 -5.34
C ASN A 50 7.91 3.36 -4.32
N GLU A 51 8.91 3.31 -3.44
CA GLU A 51 8.98 2.33 -2.36
C GLU A 51 7.82 2.52 -1.37
N LEU A 52 7.52 3.76 -0.97
CA LEU A 52 6.38 4.07 -0.12
C LEU A 52 5.06 3.62 -0.79
N ALA A 53 4.85 3.98 -2.05
CA ALA A 53 3.64 3.59 -2.79
C ALA A 53 3.51 2.07 -2.95
N ALA A 54 4.62 1.37 -3.22
CA ALA A 54 4.65 -0.08 -3.36
C ALA A 54 4.37 -0.80 -2.02
N ASN A 55 4.96 -0.33 -0.93
CA ASN A 55 4.74 -0.88 0.41
C ASN A 55 3.27 -0.72 0.82
N LEU A 56 2.71 0.50 0.69
CA LEU A 56 1.29 0.75 0.97
C LEU A 56 0.38 -0.11 0.10
N THR A 57 0.67 -0.21 -1.19
CA THR A 57 -0.10 -1.04 -2.14
C THR A 57 -0.13 -2.50 -1.71
N THR A 58 1.04 -3.07 -1.41
CA THR A 58 1.17 -4.49 -1.07
C THR A 58 0.45 -4.79 0.24
N GLN A 59 0.64 -3.95 1.25
CA GLN A 59 0.05 -4.13 2.57
C GLN A 59 -1.48 -3.98 2.54
N MET A 60 -2.00 -2.93 1.91
CA MET A 60 -3.43 -2.69 1.81
C MET A 60 -4.15 -3.74 0.95
N ARG A 61 -3.55 -4.18 -0.15
CA ARG A 61 -4.15 -5.23 -0.99
C ARG A 61 -4.26 -6.55 -0.25
N ALA A 62 -3.26 -6.94 0.54
CA ALA A 62 -3.32 -8.15 1.36
C ALA A 62 -4.43 -8.09 2.41
N ILE A 63 -4.61 -6.94 3.07
CA ILE A 63 -5.72 -6.72 4.02
C ILE A 63 -7.07 -6.86 3.31
N ALA A 64 -7.23 -6.20 2.16
CA ALA A 64 -8.47 -6.23 1.39
C ALA A 64 -8.83 -7.65 0.92
N GLU A 65 -7.87 -8.42 0.43
CA GLU A 65 -8.09 -9.80 -0.01
C GLU A 65 -8.61 -10.70 1.12
N VAL A 66 -8.01 -10.59 2.31
CA VAL A 66 -8.45 -11.36 3.49
C VAL A 66 -9.82 -10.90 3.96
N ALA A 67 -10.08 -9.59 4.01
CA ALA A 67 -11.40 -9.06 4.36
C ALA A 67 -12.49 -9.57 3.40
N ILE A 68 -12.22 -9.58 2.08
CA ILE A 68 -13.13 -10.14 1.08
C ILE A 68 -13.38 -11.63 1.34
N ALA A 69 -12.35 -12.43 1.63
CA ALA A 69 -12.52 -13.86 1.94
C ALA A 69 -13.40 -14.07 3.18
N VAL A 70 -13.19 -13.28 4.24
CA VAL A 70 -13.98 -13.31 5.47
C VAL A 70 -15.44 -12.96 5.21
N THR A 71 -15.73 -11.95 4.37
CA THR A 71 -17.13 -11.64 3.98
C THR A 71 -17.81 -12.76 3.19
N LYS A 72 -17.04 -13.66 2.56
CA LYS A 72 -17.54 -14.87 1.89
C LYS A 72 -17.63 -16.08 2.84
N GLY A 73 -17.34 -15.89 4.13
CA GLY A 73 -17.41 -16.92 5.16
C GLY A 73 -16.12 -17.71 5.37
N ASP A 74 -15.03 -17.39 4.66
CA ASP A 74 -13.74 -18.04 4.88
C ASP A 74 -12.98 -17.37 6.03
N LEU A 75 -13.22 -17.88 7.24
CA LEU A 75 -12.57 -17.43 8.48
C LEU A 75 -11.22 -18.14 8.74
N THR A 76 -10.72 -18.93 7.79
CA THR A 76 -9.42 -19.61 7.92
C THR A 76 -8.26 -18.75 7.44
N ARG A 77 -8.55 -17.66 6.72
CA ARG A 77 -7.57 -16.72 6.19
C ARG A 77 -7.00 -15.81 7.26
N SER A 78 -5.75 -15.42 7.06
CA SER A 78 -5.07 -14.39 7.84
C SER A 78 -4.15 -13.58 6.95
N ILE A 79 -3.86 -12.36 7.36
CA ILE A 79 -2.94 -11.46 6.67
C ILE A 79 -1.52 -11.79 7.12
N SER A 80 -0.68 -12.23 6.20
CA SER A 80 0.71 -12.68 6.45
C SER A 80 1.78 -11.73 5.94
N VAL A 81 1.40 -10.66 5.23
CA VAL A 81 2.36 -9.71 4.67
C VAL A 81 3.10 -8.98 5.80
N GLN A 82 4.39 -8.69 5.56
CA GLN A 82 5.16 -7.83 6.46
C GLN A 82 4.61 -6.40 6.41
N ALA A 83 4.39 -5.84 7.59
CA ALA A 83 3.98 -4.46 7.78
C ALA A 83 4.62 -3.95 9.06
N GLU A 84 4.83 -2.64 9.13
CA GLU A 84 5.43 -1.94 10.27
C GLU A 84 4.51 -0.81 10.72
N GLY A 85 4.77 -0.28 11.93
CA GLY A 85 4.04 0.85 12.49
C GLY A 85 2.51 0.63 12.54
N GLU A 86 1.76 1.64 12.11
CA GLU A 86 0.30 1.63 12.15
C GLU A 86 -0.32 0.54 11.27
N LEU A 87 0.32 0.18 10.16
CA LEU A 87 -0.16 -0.89 9.29
C LEU A 87 0.05 -2.28 9.88
N ALA A 88 1.10 -2.47 10.70
CA ALA A 88 1.26 -3.70 11.48
C ALA A 88 0.12 -3.85 12.50
N ILE A 89 -0.20 -2.78 13.23
CA ILE A 89 -1.28 -2.76 14.22
C ILE A 89 -2.63 -3.05 13.54
N LEU A 90 -2.90 -2.43 12.39
CA LEU A 90 -4.12 -2.69 11.61
C LEU A 90 -4.22 -4.17 11.20
N LYS A 91 -3.13 -4.71 10.63
CA LYS A 91 -3.04 -6.12 10.22
C LYS A 91 -3.33 -7.07 11.39
N ASP A 92 -2.71 -6.83 12.55
CA ASP A 92 -2.87 -7.67 13.74
C ASP A 92 -4.30 -7.59 14.30
N ASN A 93 -4.88 -6.39 14.34
CA ASN A 93 -6.27 -6.19 14.77
C ASN A 93 -7.27 -6.89 13.86
N VAL A 94 -7.07 -6.83 12.53
CA VAL A 94 -7.93 -7.55 11.57
C VAL A 94 -7.79 -9.07 11.77
N ASN A 95 -6.57 -9.58 11.93
CA ASN A 95 -6.35 -11.00 12.21
C ASN A 95 -7.03 -11.45 13.52
N GLN A 96 -6.95 -10.65 14.58
CA GLN A 96 -7.62 -10.93 15.85
C GLN A 96 -9.15 -10.92 15.70
N MET A 97 -9.69 -9.96 14.95
CA MET A 97 -11.13 -9.90 14.64
C MET A 97 -11.59 -11.19 13.95
N ILE A 98 -10.83 -11.69 12.97
CA ILE A 98 -11.16 -12.94 12.25
C ILE A 98 -11.13 -14.13 13.21
N ALA A 99 -10.12 -14.23 14.07
CA ALA A 99 -10.02 -15.29 15.07
C ALA A 99 -11.23 -15.28 16.02
N ASN A 100 -11.62 -14.11 16.53
CA ASN A 100 -12.77 -13.94 17.42
C ASN A 100 -14.09 -14.33 16.73
N LEU A 101 -14.27 -13.91 15.47
CA LEU A 101 -15.45 -14.29 14.67
C LEU A 101 -15.51 -15.80 14.50
N ARG A 102 -14.40 -16.44 14.14
CA ARG A 102 -14.33 -17.90 13.97
C ARG A 102 -14.72 -18.64 15.25
N GLU A 103 -14.17 -18.23 16.39
CA GLU A 103 -14.47 -18.84 17.69
C GLU A 103 -15.95 -18.66 18.05
N THR A 104 -16.50 -17.45 17.84
CA THR A 104 -17.91 -17.16 18.15
C THR A 104 -18.87 -17.96 17.26
N THR A 105 -18.55 -18.09 15.96
CA THR A 105 -19.35 -18.91 15.04
C THR A 105 -19.34 -20.38 15.44
N GLN A 106 -18.18 -20.92 15.84
CA GLN A 106 -18.05 -22.32 16.30
C GLN A 106 -18.88 -22.57 17.56
N LYS A 107 -18.80 -21.68 18.56
CA LYS A 107 -19.57 -21.77 19.80
C LYS A 107 -21.08 -21.69 19.59
N ASN A 108 -21.54 -20.92 18.60
CA ASN A 108 -22.97 -20.80 18.28
C ASN A 108 -23.52 -21.98 17.47
N THR A 109 -22.64 -22.84 16.93
CA THR A 109 -23.03 -24.07 16.23
C THR A 109 -23.03 -25.32 17.12
N GLU A 110 -22.57 -25.20 18.37
CA GLU A 110 -22.68 -26.21 19.43
C GLU A 110 -24.00 -26.07 20.22
#